data_AF-A0A7H8KMR5-F1
#
_entry.id   AF-A0A7H8KMR5-F1
#
_cell.length_a   1.000
_cell.length_b   1.000
_cell.length_c   1.000
_cell.angle_alpha   90.00
_cell.angle_beta   90.00
_cell.angle_gamma   90.00
#
_symmetry.space_group_name_H-M   'P 1'
#
loop_
_entity.id
_entity.type
_entity.pdbx_description
1 polymer ?
#
loop_
_entity_poly.entity_id
_entity_poly.type
_entity_poly.pdbx_seq_one_letter_code
_entity_poly.pdbx_strand_id
1 'polypeptide(L)'
;MGGYTLQQLQPPGYDQWIVPVPGRAKAIPVEGMSAGAVDTARRIERLLPFYGSQVPVQALWLDVAVDSGVLQVRHTDDTITRLPVAELAGVLSGSDGDPAAPAELRASMHELHAAGAVLVGPDEYDGCVVRPVLGKPQRPGDPWLFGGDTAAGPVPKTRAADDSGSTV
;
A
#
# COMPACT_ATOMS: atom_id res chain seq x y z
N MET A 1 21.32 9.58 4.72
CA MET A 1 20.12 10.37 5.09
C MET A 1 18.91 9.54 4.74
N GLY A 2 18.14 9.07 5.72
CA GLY A 2 16.92 8.31 5.46
C GLY A 2 15.82 9.23 4.97
N GLY A 3 15.19 8.92 3.84
CA GLY A 3 14.00 9.61 3.37
C GLY A 3 12.80 9.33 4.30
N TYR A 4 11.74 10.13 4.19
CA TYR A 4 10.53 9.92 4.99
C TYR A 4 9.84 8.59 4.62
N THR A 5 9.32 7.92 5.65
CA THR A 5 8.55 6.68 5.50
C THR A 5 7.17 6.97 4.90
N LEU A 6 6.52 5.95 4.35
CA LEU A 6 5.14 6.05 3.88
C LEU A 6 4.21 6.61 4.96
N GLN A 7 4.40 6.19 6.21
CA GLN A 7 3.65 6.69 7.35
C GLN A 7 3.85 8.18 7.57
N GLN A 8 5.07 8.68 7.49
CA GLN A 8 5.34 10.10 7.71
C GLN A 8 4.76 10.97 6.58
N LEU A 9 4.72 10.44 5.36
CA LEU A 9 4.26 11.17 4.18
C LEU A 9 2.73 11.18 4.00
N GLN A 10 1.99 10.32 4.73
CA GLN A 10 0.53 10.29 4.77
C GLN A 10 -0.13 10.39 3.37
N PRO A 11 -0.01 9.36 2.52
CA PRO A 11 -0.68 9.37 1.23
C PRO A 11 -2.20 9.50 1.36
N PRO A 12 -2.88 10.08 0.35
CA PRO A 12 -4.34 10.17 0.36
C PRO A 12 -4.99 8.79 0.55
N GLY A 13 -5.92 8.70 1.51
CA GLY A 13 -6.63 7.47 1.85
C GLY A 13 -5.91 6.55 2.85
N TYR A 14 -4.68 6.86 3.27
CA TYR A 14 -3.89 6.05 4.21
C TYR A 14 -4.16 6.46 5.66
N ASP A 15 -5.44 6.53 6.02
CA ASP A 15 -5.89 7.03 7.32
C ASP A 15 -5.86 5.96 8.43
N GLN A 16 -5.67 4.69 8.06
CA GLN A 16 -5.74 3.54 8.97
C GLN A 16 -4.44 2.74 8.98
N TRP A 17 -3.92 2.54 10.19
CA TRP A 17 -2.67 1.84 10.45
C TRP A 17 -2.87 0.79 11.52
N ILE A 18 -2.40 -0.43 11.26
CA ILE A 18 -2.39 -1.53 12.19
C ILE A 18 -1.08 -1.45 12.97
N VAL A 19 -1.15 -1.50 14.29
CA VAL A 19 0.02 -1.54 15.18
C VAL A 19 0.13 -2.95 15.76
N PRO A 20 0.94 -3.84 15.17
CA PRO A 20 1.05 -5.21 15.65
C PRO A 20 1.82 -5.21 16.97
N VAL A 21 1.28 -5.88 18.00
CA VAL A 21 1.99 -6.03 19.27
C VAL A 21 3.14 -7.01 19.04
N PRO A 22 4.41 -6.60 19.23
CA PRO A 22 5.57 -7.47 19.01
C PRO A 22 5.45 -8.75 19.84
N GLY A 23 5.72 -9.90 19.21
CA GLY A 23 5.69 -11.21 19.87
C GLY A 23 4.30 -11.78 20.17
N ARG A 24 3.21 -11.02 19.97
CA ARG A 24 1.85 -11.48 20.28
C ARG A 24 1.27 -12.40 19.21
N ALA A 25 1.57 -12.18 17.94
CA ALA A 25 0.99 -12.98 16.86
C ALA A 25 1.41 -14.47 16.89
N LYS A 26 2.64 -14.77 17.35
CA LYS A 26 3.08 -16.15 17.68
C LYS A 26 2.47 -16.74 18.95
N ALA A 27 1.89 -15.91 19.81
CA ALA A 27 1.40 -16.29 21.14
C ALA A 27 -0.13 -16.30 21.26
N ILE A 28 -0.86 -15.89 20.22
CA ILE A 28 -2.32 -15.94 20.20
C ILE A 28 -2.74 -17.40 20.04
N PRO A 29 -3.48 -17.97 21.02
CA PRO A 29 -4.11 -19.27 20.83
C PRO A 29 -5.06 -19.16 19.65
N VAL A 30 -4.85 -19.99 18.63
CA VAL A 30 -5.71 -20.07 17.43
C VAL A 30 -7.06 -20.71 17.77
N GLU A 31 -7.17 -21.37 18.93
CA GLU A 31 -8.42 -21.95 19.44
C GLU A 31 -9.50 -20.87 19.61
N GLY A 32 -10.63 -21.06 18.92
CA GLY A 32 -11.79 -20.16 18.97
C GLY A 32 -11.76 -19.01 17.96
N MET A 33 -10.70 -18.84 17.17
CA MET A 33 -10.66 -17.84 16.10
C MET A 33 -11.29 -18.34 14.80
N SER A 34 -11.93 -17.43 14.06
CA SER A 34 -12.39 -17.73 12.70
C SER A 34 -11.20 -17.91 11.76
N ALA A 35 -11.38 -18.70 10.70
CA ALA A 35 -10.34 -18.89 9.68
C ALA A 35 -9.86 -17.56 9.08
N GLY A 36 -10.76 -16.60 8.86
CA GLY A 36 -10.43 -15.27 8.36
C GLY A 36 -9.58 -14.43 9.34
N ALA A 37 -9.82 -14.55 10.65
CA ALA A 37 -9.01 -13.88 11.66
C ALA A 37 -7.57 -14.44 11.70
N VAL A 38 -7.45 -15.77 11.59
CA VAL A 38 -6.15 -16.44 11.52
C VAL A 38 -5.39 -16.06 10.25
N ASP A 39 -6.08 -16.03 9.10
CA ASP A 39 -5.47 -15.59 7.84
C ASP A 39 -4.98 -14.14 7.93
N THR A 40 -5.82 -13.23 8.44
CA THR A 40 -5.45 -11.82 8.64
C THR A 40 -4.24 -11.67 9.56
N ALA A 41 -4.18 -12.39 10.68
CA ALA A 41 -3.03 -12.37 11.58
C ALA A 41 -1.73 -12.82 10.88
N ARG A 42 -1.81 -13.90 10.08
CA ARG A 42 -0.67 -14.38 9.29
C ARG A 42 -0.24 -13.39 8.21
N ARG A 43 -1.18 -12.70 7.57
CA ARG A 43 -0.87 -11.61 6.61
C ARG A 43 -0.08 -10.51 7.31
N ILE A 44 -0.58 -10.02 8.46
CA ILE A 44 0.10 -8.97 9.23
C ILE A 44 1.54 -9.39 9.58
N GLU A 45 1.74 -10.62 10.07
CA GLU A 45 3.09 -11.13 10.39
C GLU A 45 4.03 -11.12 9.19
N ARG A 46 3.55 -11.53 8.00
CA ARG A 46 4.34 -11.49 6.76
C ARG A 46 4.69 -10.07 6.30
N LEU A 47 3.89 -9.08 6.65
CA LEU A 47 4.07 -7.69 6.22
C LEU A 47 5.05 -6.91 7.12
N LEU A 48 5.25 -7.35 8.36
CA LEU A 48 6.15 -6.69 9.33
C LEU A 48 7.57 -6.38 8.79
N PRO A 49 8.24 -7.27 8.02
CA PRO A 49 9.56 -6.97 7.47
C PRO A 49 9.60 -5.75 6.53
N PHE A 50 8.49 -5.40 5.88
CA PHE A 50 8.42 -4.30 4.91
C PHE A 50 8.02 -2.96 5.54
N TYR A 51 7.12 -2.98 6.53
CA TYR A 51 6.52 -1.77 7.10
C TYR A 51 6.97 -1.46 8.54
N GLY A 52 7.72 -2.38 9.17
CA GLY A 52 8.17 -2.23 10.55
C GLY A 52 7.01 -2.37 11.54
N SER A 53 6.92 -1.46 12.51
CA SER A 53 5.95 -1.56 13.62
C SER A 53 4.53 -1.10 13.28
N GLN A 54 4.29 -0.57 12.08
CA GLN A 54 2.99 -0.04 11.67
C GLN A 54 2.71 -0.41 10.22
N VAL A 55 1.64 -1.18 10.00
CA VAL A 55 1.26 -1.70 8.69
C VAL A 55 0.02 -0.93 8.22
N PRO A 56 0.04 -0.21 7.08
CA PRO A 56 -1.15 0.44 6.57
C PRO A 56 -2.17 -0.62 6.13
N VAL A 57 -3.47 -0.36 6.30
CA VAL A 57 -4.54 -1.29 5.86
C VAL A 57 -4.40 -1.61 4.36
N GLN A 58 -3.93 -0.65 3.57
CA GLN A 58 -3.61 -0.79 2.16
C GLN A 58 -2.59 -1.90 1.87
N ALA A 59 -1.63 -2.14 2.75
CA ALA A 59 -0.71 -3.26 2.58
C ALA A 59 -1.43 -4.61 2.70
N LEU A 60 -2.50 -4.72 3.50
CA LEU A 60 -3.33 -5.93 3.53
C LEU A 60 -4.12 -6.09 2.23
N TRP A 61 -4.68 -4.99 1.70
CA TRP A 61 -5.40 -5.03 0.41
C TRP A 61 -4.48 -5.49 -0.72
N LEU A 62 -3.25 -4.99 -0.75
CA LEU A 62 -2.24 -5.42 -1.72
C LEU A 62 -1.91 -6.92 -1.55
N ASP A 63 -1.70 -7.40 -0.32
CA ASP A 63 -1.39 -8.82 -0.09
C ASP A 63 -2.56 -9.73 -0.50
N VAL A 64 -3.80 -9.32 -0.26
CA VAL A 64 -5.02 -10.01 -0.73
C VAL A 64 -5.10 -9.99 -2.26
N ALA A 65 -4.81 -8.86 -2.90
CA ALA A 65 -4.83 -8.74 -4.36
C ALA A 65 -3.79 -9.67 -5.01
N VAL A 66 -2.56 -9.71 -4.47
CA VAL A 66 -1.51 -10.62 -4.94
C VAL A 66 -1.94 -12.08 -4.73
N ASP A 67 -2.54 -12.40 -3.58
CA ASP A 67 -3.02 -13.75 -3.26
C ASP A 67 -4.18 -14.20 -4.16
N SER A 68 -5.02 -13.27 -4.62
CA SER A 68 -6.10 -13.54 -5.58
C SER A 68 -5.59 -13.93 -6.98
N GLY A 69 -4.30 -13.70 -7.27
CA GLY A 69 -3.66 -14.06 -8.53
C GLY A 69 -3.84 -13.03 -9.66
N VAL A 70 -4.56 -11.92 -9.42
CA VAL A 70 -4.74 -10.84 -10.41
C VAL A 70 -4.53 -9.48 -9.74
N LEU A 71 -3.63 -8.67 -10.30
CA LEU A 71 -3.42 -7.28 -9.91
C LEU A 71 -4.14 -6.35 -10.87
N GLN A 72 -4.95 -5.45 -10.33
CA GLN A 72 -5.50 -4.33 -11.10
C GLN A 72 -4.52 -3.17 -11.04
N VAL A 73 -4.06 -2.67 -12.19
CA VAL A 73 -3.11 -1.56 -12.27
C VAL A 73 -3.74 -0.42 -13.05
N ARG A 74 -3.79 0.75 -12.41
CA ARG A 74 -4.22 2.00 -13.05
C ARG A 74 -3.04 2.62 -13.81
N HIS A 75 -3.24 2.86 -15.09
CA HIS A 75 -2.29 3.53 -15.96
C HIS A 75 -2.38 5.06 -15.82
N THR A 76 -1.43 5.76 -16.44
CA THR A 76 -1.37 7.23 -16.38
C THR A 76 -2.47 7.93 -17.19
N ASP A 77 -3.15 7.21 -18.06
CA ASP A 77 -4.33 7.64 -18.82
C ASP A 77 -5.65 7.26 -18.13
N ASP A 78 -5.57 6.87 -16.86
CA ASP A 78 -6.69 6.44 -16.00
C ASP A 78 -7.35 5.10 -16.40
N THR A 79 -6.83 4.42 -17.43
CA THR A 79 -7.27 3.06 -17.76
C THR A 79 -6.81 2.05 -16.71
N ILE A 80 -7.62 1.00 -16.48
CA ILE A 80 -7.28 -0.08 -15.55
C ILE A 80 -7.03 -1.36 -16.34
N THR A 81 -5.85 -1.94 -16.15
CA THR A 81 -5.49 -3.25 -16.71
C THR A 81 -5.45 -4.29 -15.60
N ARG A 82 -5.90 -5.51 -15.93
CA ARG A 82 -5.79 -6.68 -15.05
C ARG A 82 -4.59 -7.51 -15.47
N LEU A 83 -3.64 -7.68 -14.57
CA LEU A 83 -2.40 -8.39 -14.81
C LEU A 83 -2.35 -9.66 -13.96
N PRO A 84 -2.27 -10.86 -14.58
CA PRO A 84 -2.08 -12.09 -13.83
C PRO A 84 -0.75 -12.08 -13.09
N VAL A 85 -0.78 -12.40 -11.79
CA VAL A 85 0.38 -12.43 -10.90
C VAL A 85 1.43 -13.42 -11.41
N ALA A 86 1.01 -14.58 -11.93
CA ALA A 86 1.92 -15.57 -12.49
C ALA A 86 2.67 -15.04 -13.73
N GLU A 87 2.00 -14.28 -14.59
CA GLU A 87 2.61 -13.68 -15.79
C GLU A 87 3.60 -12.57 -15.39
N LEU A 88 3.21 -11.69 -14.46
CA LEU A 88 4.09 -10.67 -13.90
C LEU A 88 5.34 -11.26 -13.26
N ALA A 89 5.19 -12.36 -12.51
CA ALA A 89 6.31 -13.04 -11.89
C ALA A 89 7.27 -13.63 -12.94
N GLY A 90 6.72 -14.15 -14.05
CA GLY A 90 7.51 -14.65 -15.18
C GLY A 90 8.32 -13.58 -15.94
N VAL A 91 7.95 -12.30 -15.83
CA VAL A 91 8.68 -11.17 -16.43
C VAL A 91 9.82 -10.69 -15.53
N LEU A 92 9.71 -10.89 -14.21
CA LEU A 92 10.76 -10.55 -13.27
C LEU A 92 11.83 -11.64 -13.26
N SER A 93 13.09 -11.24 -13.27
CA SER A 93 14.20 -12.15 -13.00
C SER A 93 14.30 -12.36 -11.48
N GLY A 94 14.16 -13.60 -11.05
CA GLY A 94 14.49 -14.04 -9.71
C GLY A 94 16.00 -13.97 -9.45
N SER A 95 16.37 -14.24 -8.21
CA SER A 95 17.74 -14.07 -7.70
C SER A 95 18.81 -14.87 -8.47
N ASP A 96 18.40 -15.99 -9.09
CA ASP A 96 19.26 -16.92 -9.82
C ASP A 96 19.18 -16.77 -11.35
N GLY A 97 18.47 -15.75 -11.86
CA GLY A 97 18.28 -15.51 -13.30
C GLY A 97 17.11 -16.28 -13.94
N ASP A 98 16.45 -17.14 -13.17
CA ASP A 98 15.19 -17.79 -13.51
C ASP A 98 13.99 -16.84 -13.33
N PRO A 99 12.81 -17.12 -13.92
CA PRO A 99 11.60 -16.32 -13.66
C PRO A 99 11.26 -16.31 -12.16
N ALA A 100 10.87 -15.15 -11.66
CA ALA A 100 10.59 -14.97 -10.26
C ALA A 100 9.41 -15.82 -9.80
N ALA A 101 9.47 -16.32 -8.57
CA ALA A 101 8.32 -17.01 -7.97
C ALA A 101 7.23 -16.00 -7.57
N PRO A 102 5.95 -16.40 -7.45
CA PRO A 102 4.89 -15.51 -6.95
C PRO A 102 5.20 -14.90 -5.57
N ALA A 103 5.99 -15.57 -4.74
CA ALA A 103 6.45 -15.04 -3.46
C ALA A 103 7.44 -13.87 -3.62
N GLU A 104 8.31 -13.90 -4.63
CA GLU A 104 9.26 -12.83 -4.93
C GLU A 104 8.55 -11.62 -5.54
N LEU A 105 7.56 -11.84 -6.43
CA LEU A 105 6.69 -10.76 -6.89
C LEU A 105 5.94 -10.11 -5.72
N ARG A 106 5.38 -10.91 -4.80
CA ARG A 106 4.73 -10.39 -3.59
C ARG A 106 5.67 -9.50 -2.80
N ALA A 107 6.89 -9.96 -2.52
CA ALA A 107 7.90 -9.19 -1.81
C ALA A 107 8.21 -7.87 -2.55
N SER A 108 8.48 -7.94 -3.84
CA SER A 108 8.77 -6.79 -4.70
C SER A 108 7.64 -5.75 -4.68
N MET A 109 6.38 -6.20 -4.75
CA MET A 109 5.22 -5.31 -4.68
C MET A 109 5.11 -4.61 -3.32
N HIS A 110 5.38 -5.31 -2.21
CA HIS A 110 5.39 -4.70 -0.89
C HIS A 110 6.56 -3.74 -0.68
N GLU A 111 7.73 -4.02 -1.26
CA GLU A 111 8.88 -3.12 -1.27
C GLU A 111 8.56 -1.83 -2.03
N LEU A 112 8.01 -1.93 -3.25
CA LEU A 112 7.56 -0.78 -4.04
C LEU A 112 6.51 0.03 -3.28
N HIS A 113 5.57 -0.64 -2.63
CA HIS A 113 4.53 0.01 -1.83
C HIS A 113 5.09 0.71 -0.59
N ALA A 114 5.95 0.05 0.17
CA ALA A 114 6.61 0.61 1.35
C ALA A 114 7.51 1.80 0.98
N ALA A 115 8.16 1.73 -0.18
CA ALA A 115 8.95 2.82 -0.74
C ALA A 115 8.09 4.01 -1.20
N GLY A 116 6.77 3.82 -1.40
CA GLY A 116 5.86 4.81 -1.97
C GLY A 116 6.00 4.98 -3.48
N ALA A 117 6.56 3.99 -4.18
CA ALA A 117 6.63 3.94 -5.64
C ALA A 117 5.30 3.49 -6.25
N VAL A 118 4.52 2.73 -5.49
CA VAL A 118 3.12 2.41 -5.81
C VAL A 118 2.26 2.67 -4.57
N LEU A 119 1.03 3.10 -4.79
CA LEU A 119 0.01 3.18 -3.76
C LEU A 119 -1.20 2.36 -4.20
N VAL A 120 -1.92 1.78 -3.27
CA VAL A 120 -3.20 1.14 -3.56
C VAL A 120 -4.38 1.93 -3.04
N GLY A 121 -5.50 1.81 -3.74
CA GLY A 121 -6.80 2.35 -3.37
C GLY A 121 -7.93 1.38 -3.70
N PRO A 122 -9.15 1.66 -3.23
CA PRO A 122 -10.31 0.83 -3.54
C PRO A 122 -10.66 0.93 -5.04
N ASP A 123 -11.17 -0.18 -5.58
CA ASP A 123 -11.90 -0.25 -6.84
C ASP A 123 -13.40 -0.01 -6.59
N GLU A 124 -14.18 0.27 -7.64
CA GLU A 124 -15.63 0.43 -7.57
C GLU A 124 -16.36 -0.86 -7.13
N TYR A 125 -15.69 -2.01 -7.21
CA TYR A 125 -16.22 -3.34 -6.88
C TYR A 125 -15.52 -3.99 -5.68
N ASP A 126 -15.14 -3.20 -4.67
CA ASP A 126 -14.42 -3.65 -3.46
C ASP A 126 -13.06 -4.33 -3.74
N GLY A 127 -12.52 -4.13 -4.95
CA GLY A 127 -11.20 -4.56 -5.36
C GLY A 127 -10.09 -3.61 -4.89
N CYS A 128 -8.85 -4.00 -5.14
CA CYS A 128 -7.66 -3.20 -4.87
C CYS A 128 -7.01 -2.80 -6.20
N VAL A 129 -6.86 -1.49 -6.42
CA VAL A 129 -6.19 -0.94 -7.61
C VAL A 129 -4.83 -0.40 -7.22
N VAL A 130 -3.79 -0.94 -7.86
CA VAL A 130 -2.41 -0.44 -7.77
C VAL A 130 -2.28 0.79 -8.67
N ARG A 131 -1.80 1.89 -8.10
CA ARG A 131 -1.54 3.16 -8.77
C ARG A 131 -0.04 3.48 -8.70
N PRO A 132 0.67 3.52 -9.84
CA PRO A 132 2.05 4.01 -9.88
C PRO A 132 2.15 5.46 -9.44
N VAL A 133 3.16 5.77 -8.63
CA VAL A 133 3.49 7.13 -8.19
C VAL A 133 4.55 7.72 -9.11
N LEU A 134 4.24 8.85 -9.75
CA LEU A 134 5.19 9.55 -10.62
C LEU A 134 6.13 10.46 -9.84
N GLY A 135 5.67 10.97 -8.70
CA GLY A 135 6.44 11.85 -7.84
C GLY A 135 6.08 11.64 -6.38
N LYS A 136 6.96 10.95 -5.66
CA LYS A 136 6.86 10.78 -4.21
C LYS A 136 7.24 12.10 -3.50
N PRO A 137 6.41 12.57 -2.55
CA PRO A 137 6.74 13.68 -1.67
C PRO A 137 8.11 13.52 -0.99
N GLN A 138 8.89 14.60 -0.95
CA GLN A 138 10.15 14.61 -0.22
C GLN A 138 9.97 15.05 1.23
N ARG A 139 8.81 15.62 1.59
CA ARG A 139 8.45 16.02 2.96
C ARG A 139 6.97 15.77 3.23
N PRO A 140 6.56 15.57 4.50
CA PRO A 140 5.16 15.52 4.87
C PRO A 140 4.42 16.79 4.43
N GLY A 141 3.26 16.62 3.82
CA GLY A 141 2.43 17.72 3.32
C GLY A 141 2.67 18.10 1.85
N ASP A 142 3.82 17.74 1.27
CA ASP A 142 4.05 17.91 -0.17
C ASP A 142 3.08 17.02 -0.99
N PRO A 143 2.72 17.42 -2.22
CA PRO A 143 1.75 16.70 -3.03
C PRO A 143 2.30 15.37 -3.54
N TRP A 144 1.45 14.34 -3.51
CA TRP A 144 1.68 13.09 -4.22
C TRP A 144 1.32 13.27 -5.69
N LEU A 145 2.23 12.91 -6.59
CA LEU A 145 2.00 13.01 -8.02
C LEU A 145 1.73 11.63 -8.61
N PHE A 146 0.64 11.54 -9.36
CA PHE A 146 0.21 10.32 -10.01
C PHE A 146 -0.04 10.57 -11.49
N GLY A 147 -0.04 9.49 -12.28
CA GLY A 147 -0.57 9.54 -13.63
C GLY A 147 -2.05 9.90 -13.65
N GLY A 148 -2.45 10.73 -14.60
CA GLY A 148 -3.80 11.29 -14.73
C GLY A 148 -3.98 12.66 -14.06
N ASP A 149 -3.28 12.91 -12.95
CA ASP A 149 -3.40 14.16 -12.19
C ASP A 149 -2.66 15.33 -12.84
N THR A 150 -1.78 15.10 -13.82
CA THR A 150 -1.13 16.20 -14.57
C THR A 150 -2.11 16.98 -15.47
N ALA A 151 -3.31 16.45 -15.70
CA ALA A 151 -4.40 17.15 -16.38
C ALA A 151 -5.35 17.88 -15.41
N ALA A 152 -5.33 17.53 -14.12
CA ALA A 152 -6.13 18.16 -13.08
C ALA A 152 -5.20 19.03 -12.23
N GLY A 153 -5.31 20.36 -12.36
CA GLY A 153 -4.47 21.31 -11.62
C GLY A 153 -4.37 20.99 -10.12
N PRO A 154 -3.29 21.46 -9.45
CA PRO A 154 -2.96 21.07 -8.08
C PRO A 154 -4.16 21.23 -7.17
N VAL A 155 -4.62 20.14 -6.56
CA VAL A 155 -5.73 20.14 -5.60
C VAL A 155 -5.27 20.90 -4.35
N PRO A 156 -5.81 22.10 -4.04
CA PRO A 156 -5.49 22.77 -2.81
C PRO A 156 -6.17 22.02 -1.67
N LYS A 157 -5.41 21.64 -0.64
CA LYS A 157 -6.03 21.27 0.64
C LYS A 157 -6.58 22.53 1.27
N THR A 158 -7.90 22.67 1.30
CA THR A 158 -8.58 23.69 2.11
C THR A 158 -8.16 23.48 3.56
N ARG A 159 -7.43 24.44 4.11
CA ARG A 159 -7.08 24.50 5.51
C ARG A 159 -8.35 24.87 6.27
N ALA A 160 -8.94 23.92 7.01
CA ALA A 160 -10.02 24.23 7.93
C ALA A 160 -9.44 24.70 9.27
N ALA A 161 -9.96 25.86 9.71
CA ALA A 161 -9.93 26.48 11.03
C ALA A 161 -8.60 27.03 11.57
N ASP A 162 -8.50 28.36 11.64
CA ASP A 162 -8.34 29.00 12.95
C ASP A 162 -9.58 29.89 13.18
N ASP A 163 -10.46 29.37 14.01
CA ASP A 163 -11.41 30.16 14.77
C ASP A 163 -10.63 30.77 15.94
N SER A 164 -10.58 32.09 16.00
CA SER A 164 -10.11 32.82 17.17
C SER A 164 -11.08 33.97 17.39
N GLY A 165 -12.13 33.68 18.16
CA GLY A 165 -12.89 34.72 18.83
C GLY A 165 -12.00 35.52 19.79
N SER A 166 -12.17 36.84 19.80
CA SER A 166 -12.65 37.60 20.96
C SER A 166 -12.29 39.09 20.86
N THR A 167 -13.28 39.93 21.20
CA THR A 167 -13.23 41.35 21.64
C THR A 167 -12.67 42.39 20.65
N VAL A 168 -13.35 43.48 20.34
CA VAL A 168 -13.96 44.51 21.22
C VAL A 168 -15.37 44.91 20.77
#